data_AF-A0A2A9GTN7-F1
#
_entry.id   AF-A0A2A9GTN7-F1
#
_cell.length_a   1.000
_cell.length_b   1.000
_cell.length_c   1.000
_cell.angle_alpha   90.00
_cell.angle_beta   90.00
_cell.angle_gamma   90.00
#
_symmetry.space_group_name_H-M   'P 1'
#
loop_
_entity.id
_entity.type
_entity.pdbx_description
1 polymer ?
#
loop_
_entity_poly.entity_id
_entity_poly.type
_entity_poly.pdbx_seq_one_letter_code
_entity_poly.pdbx_strand_id
1 'polypeptide(L)'
;MQVSAQAMVTLTETRSNGVQVGVPDAATNRESQMLRTLALTAAALTGVTAVVYLNFSARVMPALAKLPNPAGIARMQQFNRTAVQPPFMICFFGAAVLGGYLIVRVARGERGTADLLAAAGGAAYLAGFLLTIGYHVPLNNRVDALTPTDPAAVGVWRDHLTNWTRANTLRAVLSVLGTGALIGAALAPPR
;
A
#
# COMPACT_ATOMS: atom_id res chain seq x y z
N MET A 1 2.26 58.63 44.82
CA MET A 1 1.46 58.39 43.60
C MET A 1 2.27 57.68 42.48
N GLN A 2 3.33 56.92 42.81
CA GLN A 2 4.21 56.23 41.81
C GLN A 2 4.03 54.70 41.77
N VAL A 3 3.33 54.10 42.74
CA VAL A 3 3.19 52.63 42.84
C VAL A 3 2.19 52.07 41.81
N SER A 4 1.16 52.84 41.44
CA SER A 4 0.10 52.38 40.52
C SER A 4 0.56 52.23 39.06
N ALA A 5 1.59 52.97 38.64
CA ALA A 5 2.11 52.90 37.27
C ALA A 5 2.96 51.64 37.04
N GLN A 6 3.76 51.23 38.03
CA GLN A 6 4.59 50.03 37.90
C GLN A 6 3.76 48.75 37.85
N ALA A 7 2.69 48.66 38.65
CA ALA A 7 1.78 47.51 38.61
C ALA A 7 1.06 47.35 37.25
N MET A 8 0.74 48.46 36.60
CA MET A 8 0.08 48.46 35.28
C MET A 8 1.05 48.12 34.14
N VAL A 9 2.33 48.48 34.28
CA VAL A 9 3.41 48.09 33.34
C VAL A 9 3.72 46.59 33.46
N THR A 10 3.80 46.03 34.67
CA THR A 10 4.04 44.59 34.89
C THR A 10 2.92 43.69 34.35
N LEU A 11 1.66 44.13 34.44
CA LEU A 11 0.52 43.40 33.85
C LEU A 11 0.51 43.43 32.32
N THR A 12 1.11 44.46 31.71
CA THR A 12 1.20 44.58 30.24
C THR A 12 2.32 43.70 29.68
N GLU A 13 3.46 43.59 30.37
CA GLU A 13 4.56 42.70 29.98
C GLU A 13 4.20 41.22 30.08
N THR A 14 3.42 40.82 31.09
CA THR A 14 3.02 39.41 31.27
C THR A 14 2.11 38.91 30.13
N ARG A 15 1.42 39.82 29.42
CA ARG A 15 0.59 39.48 28.25
C ARG A 15 1.42 39.25 26.98
N SER A 16 2.68 39.68 26.95
CA SER A 16 3.59 39.51 25.80
C SER A 16 4.33 38.17 25.78
N ASN A 17 4.41 37.48 26.94
CA ASN A 17 4.87 36.10 27.04
C ASN A 17 3.75 35.08 26.72
N GLY A 18 2.82 35.48 25.85
CA GLY A 18 1.92 34.54 25.22
C GLY A 18 2.79 33.49 24.53
N VAL A 19 2.70 32.25 25.00
CA VAL A 19 3.03 31.07 24.20
C VAL A 19 2.38 31.33 22.85
N GLN A 20 3.18 31.70 21.86
CA GLN A 20 2.76 31.83 20.48
C GLN A 20 2.37 30.41 20.09
N VAL A 21 1.12 30.05 20.32
CA VAL A 21 0.51 28.89 19.68
C VAL A 21 0.50 29.26 18.21
N GLY A 22 1.62 28.97 17.53
CA GLY A 22 1.88 29.42 16.18
C GLY A 22 0.77 28.92 15.29
N VAL A 23 -0.04 29.84 14.75
CA VAL A 23 -0.97 29.50 13.67
C VAL A 23 -0.11 28.98 12.52
N PRO A 24 -0.29 27.71 12.08
CA PRO A 24 0.54 27.15 11.02
C PRO A 24 0.45 28.03 9.78
N ASP A 25 1.60 28.33 9.16
CA ASP A 25 1.62 29.16 7.96
C ASP A 25 0.94 28.45 6.78
N ALA A 26 0.61 29.20 5.73
CA ALA A 26 -0.09 28.66 4.57
C ALA A 26 0.71 27.56 3.84
N ALA A 27 2.03 27.55 3.94
CA ALA A 27 2.91 26.56 3.33
C ALA A 27 2.83 25.21 4.06
N THR A 28 2.88 25.23 5.39
CA THR A 28 2.76 24.07 6.28
C THR A 28 1.39 23.39 6.12
N ASN A 29 0.33 24.21 6.01
CA ASN A 29 -1.02 23.72 5.72
C ASN A 29 -1.09 23.05 4.34
N ARG A 30 -0.49 23.65 3.30
CA ARG A 30 -0.48 23.08 1.95
C ARG A 30 0.29 21.76 1.88
N GLU A 31 1.44 21.68 2.54
CA GLU A 31 2.23 20.44 2.58
C GLU A 31 1.47 19.30 3.27
N SER A 32 0.85 19.60 4.42
CA SER A 32 0.04 18.65 5.15
C SER A 32 -1.15 18.15 4.32
N GLN A 33 -1.82 19.04 3.59
CA GLN A 33 -2.90 18.65 2.68
C GLN A 33 -2.39 17.79 1.52
N MET A 34 -1.24 18.14 0.93
CA MET A 34 -0.64 17.36 -0.14
C MET A 34 -0.29 15.93 0.32
N LEU A 35 0.33 15.78 1.49
CA LEU A 35 0.62 14.45 2.06
C LEU A 35 -0.67 13.65 2.28
N ARG A 36 -1.71 14.25 2.85
CA ARG A 36 -3.02 13.60 3.05
C ARG A 36 -3.62 13.12 1.74
N THR A 37 -3.64 13.97 0.71
CA THR A 37 -4.14 13.58 -0.62
C THR A 37 -3.36 12.41 -1.19
N LEU A 38 -2.02 12.47 -1.16
CA LEU A 38 -1.17 11.39 -1.66
C LEU A 38 -1.39 10.08 -0.91
N ALA A 39 -1.47 10.14 0.43
CA ALA A 39 -1.70 8.98 1.28
C ALA A 39 -3.07 8.35 1.01
N LEU A 40 -4.13 9.14 0.86
CA LEU A 40 -5.47 8.63 0.54
C LEU A 40 -5.54 8.05 -0.87
N THR A 41 -4.92 8.68 -1.87
CA THR A 41 -4.83 8.11 -3.22
C THR A 41 -4.07 6.79 -3.21
N ALA A 42 -2.91 6.73 -2.55
CA ALA A 42 -2.14 5.50 -2.40
C ALA A 42 -2.93 4.41 -1.66
N ALA A 43 -3.67 4.77 -0.61
CA ALA A 43 -4.52 3.85 0.14
C ALA A 43 -5.63 3.27 -0.75
N ALA A 44 -6.28 4.08 -1.57
CA ALA A 44 -7.32 3.63 -2.49
C ALA A 44 -6.78 2.63 -3.51
N LEU A 45 -5.66 2.94 -4.18
CA LEU A 45 -5.05 2.05 -5.15
C LEU A 45 -4.56 0.75 -4.49
N THR A 46 -3.91 0.86 -3.34
CA THR A 46 -3.42 -0.29 -2.56
C THR A 46 -4.59 -1.17 -2.10
N GLY A 47 -5.66 -0.57 -1.58
CA GLY A 47 -6.86 -1.28 -1.11
C GLY A 47 -7.55 -2.04 -2.24
N VAL A 48 -7.71 -1.44 -3.43
CA VAL A 48 -8.25 -2.12 -4.61
C VAL A 48 -7.42 -3.35 -4.97
N THR A 49 -6.09 -3.23 -4.99
CA THR A 49 -5.22 -4.38 -5.28
C THR A 49 -5.28 -5.46 -4.20
N ALA A 50 -5.43 -5.08 -2.92
CA ALA A 50 -5.60 -6.00 -1.81
C ALA A 50 -6.86 -6.86 -1.99
N VAL A 51 -7.98 -6.26 -2.39
CA VAL A 51 -9.24 -6.97 -2.66
C VAL A 51 -9.08 -7.97 -3.80
N VAL A 52 -8.38 -7.61 -4.88
CA VAL A 52 -8.09 -8.53 -5.97
C VAL A 52 -7.29 -9.74 -5.47
N TYR A 53 -6.24 -9.52 -4.69
CA TYR A 53 -5.45 -10.62 -4.13
C TYR A 53 -6.29 -11.50 -3.20
N LEU A 54 -7.07 -10.90 -2.29
CA LEU A 54 -7.97 -11.65 -1.40
C LEU A 54 -8.97 -12.51 -2.19
N ASN A 55 -9.59 -11.95 -3.24
CA ASN A 55 -10.52 -12.70 -4.08
C ASN A 55 -9.85 -13.90 -4.76
N PHE A 56 -8.62 -13.74 -5.26
CA PHE A 56 -7.88 -14.84 -5.85
C PHE A 56 -7.59 -15.95 -4.84
N SER A 57 -7.07 -15.61 -3.66
CA SER A 57 -6.78 -16.61 -2.62
C SER A 57 -8.04 -17.27 -2.05
N ALA A 58 -9.11 -16.50 -1.81
CA ALA A 58 -10.30 -16.99 -1.13
C ALA A 58 -11.29 -17.69 -2.05
N ARG A 59 -11.34 -17.34 -3.35
CA ARG A 59 -12.36 -17.82 -4.28
C ARG A 59 -11.77 -18.47 -5.53
N VAL A 60 -10.89 -17.78 -6.25
CA VAL A 60 -10.42 -18.24 -7.58
C VAL A 60 -9.59 -19.52 -7.45
N MET A 61 -8.55 -19.52 -6.61
CA MET A 61 -7.67 -20.67 -6.46
C MET A 61 -8.40 -21.91 -5.92
N PRO A 62 -9.27 -21.80 -4.89
CA PRO A 62 -10.11 -22.92 -4.47
C PRO A 62 -11.05 -23.44 -5.56
N ALA A 63 -11.59 -22.56 -6.42
CA ALA A 63 -12.43 -22.97 -7.53
C ALA A 63 -11.62 -23.73 -8.60
N LEU A 64 -10.42 -23.24 -8.94
CA LEU A 64 -9.51 -23.92 -9.88
C LEU A 64 -9.07 -25.30 -9.36
N ALA A 65 -8.84 -25.43 -8.04
CA ALA A 65 -8.47 -26.69 -7.40
C ALA A 65 -9.56 -27.77 -7.47
N LYS A 66 -10.83 -27.38 -7.66
CA LYS A 66 -11.97 -28.30 -7.79
C LYS A 66 -12.20 -28.78 -9.23
N LEU A 67 -11.57 -28.14 -10.21
CA LEU A 67 -11.67 -28.56 -11.61
C LEU A 67 -10.80 -29.80 -11.86
N PRO A 68 -11.12 -30.62 -12.88
CA PRO A 68 -10.17 -31.58 -13.42
C PRO A 68 -8.85 -30.88 -13.75
N ASN A 69 -7.70 -31.48 -13.42
CA ASN A 69 -6.39 -30.83 -13.55
C ASN A 69 -6.16 -30.18 -14.92
N PRO A 70 -6.47 -30.82 -16.07
CA PRO A 70 -6.29 -30.18 -17.37
C PRO A 70 -7.11 -28.89 -17.52
N ALA A 71 -8.35 -28.88 -17.03
CA ALA A 71 -9.22 -27.70 -17.07
C ALA A 71 -8.73 -26.60 -16.12
N GLY A 72 -8.25 -26.97 -14.92
CA GLY A 72 -7.67 -26.02 -13.96
C GLY A 72 -6.42 -25.33 -14.51
N ILE A 73 -5.50 -26.10 -15.09
CA ILE A 73 -4.28 -25.59 -15.74
C ILE A 73 -4.65 -24.65 -16.89
N ALA A 74 -5.47 -25.10 -17.84
CA ALA A 74 -5.86 -24.30 -18.99
C ALA A 74 -6.53 -22.98 -18.59
N ARG A 75 -7.36 -23.00 -17.54
CA ARG A 75 -8.01 -21.79 -17.02
C ARG A 75 -7.02 -20.83 -16.37
N MET A 76 -6.04 -21.35 -15.61
CA MET A 76 -4.98 -20.52 -15.04
C MET A 76 -4.11 -19.87 -16.13
N GLN A 77 -3.76 -20.63 -17.18
CA GLN A 77 -3.02 -20.10 -18.33
C GLN A 77 -3.77 -18.95 -19.01
N GLN A 78 -5.10 -19.05 -19.12
CA GLN A 78 -5.92 -17.96 -19.64
C GLN A 78 -5.84 -16.72 -18.72
N PHE A 79 -5.91 -16.90 -17.40
CA PHE A 79 -5.76 -15.79 -16.47
C PHE A 79 -4.38 -15.12 -16.56
N ASN A 80 -3.31 -15.89 -16.72
CA ASN A 80 -1.96 -15.35 -16.90
C ASN A 80 -1.85 -14.48 -18.15
N ARG A 81 -2.39 -14.96 -19.29
CA ARG A 81 -2.39 -14.21 -20.57
C ARG A 81 -3.20 -12.92 -20.50
N THR A 82 -4.27 -12.91 -19.71
CA THR A 82 -5.12 -11.72 -19.52
C THR A 82 -4.80 -10.96 -18.23
N ALA A 83 -3.65 -11.18 -17.59
CA ALA A 83 -3.34 -10.51 -16.33
C ALA A 83 -3.06 -9.01 -16.52
N VAL A 84 -2.55 -8.62 -17.69
CA VAL A 84 -2.20 -7.23 -18.03
C VAL A 84 -3.44 -6.52 -18.60
N GLN A 85 -4.34 -6.12 -17.71
CA GLN A 85 -5.54 -5.35 -18.06
C GLN A 85 -5.43 -3.92 -17.53
N PRO A 86 -5.77 -2.88 -18.33
CA PRO A 86 -5.54 -1.49 -17.96
C PRO A 86 -6.06 -1.10 -16.57
N PRO A 87 -7.29 -1.47 -16.15
CA PRO A 87 -7.79 -1.06 -14.83
C PRO A 87 -6.94 -1.58 -13.66
N PHE A 88 -6.53 -2.85 -13.72
CA PHE A 88 -5.68 -3.44 -12.69
C PHE A 88 -4.25 -2.90 -12.75
N MET A 89 -3.69 -2.73 -13.96
CA MET A 89 -2.34 -2.20 -14.14
C MET A 89 -2.20 -0.77 -13.60
N ILE A 90 -3.21 0.09 -13.81
CA ILE A 90 -3.24 1.45 -13.26
C ILE A 90 -3.18 1.41 -11.73
N CYS A 91 -3.99 0.56 -11.09
CA CYS A 91 -3.98 0.43 -9.64
C CYS A 91 -2.65 -0.15 -9.13
N PHE A 92 -2.15 -1.20 -9.79
CA PHE A 92 -0.96 -1.93 -9.40
C PHE A 92 0.31 -1.07 -9.49
N PHE A 93 0.56 -0.45 -10.64
CA PHE A 93 1.73 0.41 -10.81
C PHE A 93 1.56 1.77 -10.13
N GLY A 94 0.35 2.34 -10.12
CA GLY A 94 0.07 3.60 -9.45
C GLY A 94 0.34 3.53 -7.94
N ALA A 95 -0.09 2.46 -7.28
CA ALA A 95 0.22 2.21 -5.87
C ALA A 95 1.73 2.05 -5.64
N ALA A 96 2.45 1.38 -6.55
CA ALA A 96 3.90 1.21 -6.44
C ALA A 96 4.65 2.53 -6.55
N VAL A 97 4.29 3.36 -7.53
CA VAL A 97 4.90 4.69 -7.74
C VAL A 97 4.64 5.60 -6.55
N LEU A 98 3.40 5.68 -6.07
CA LEU A 98 3.08 6.50 -4.90
C LEU A 98 3.76 5.99 -3.63
N GLY A 99 3.76 4.66 -3.40
CA GLY A 99 4.46 4.05 -2.27
C GLY A 99 5.97 4.35 -2.28
N GLY A 100 6.61 4.25 -3.44
CA GLY A 100 8.01 4.61 -3.63
C GLY A 100 8.28 6.10 -3.35
N TYR A 101 7.42 6.98 -3.84
CA TYR A 101 7.52 8.42 -3.58
C TYR A 101 7.43 8.74 -2.07
N LEU A 102 6.48 8.13 -1.36
CA LEU A 102 6.32 8.32 0.09
C LEU A 102 7.55 7.86 0.89
N ILE A 103 8.20 6.77 0.47
CA ILE A 103 9.48 6.32 1.06
C ILE A 103 10.59 7.34 0.79
N VAL A 104 10.69 7.86 -0.44
CA VAL A 104 11.70 8.85 -0.82
C VAL A 104 11.56 10.14 -0.01
N ARG A 105 10.33 10.58 0.32
CA ARG A 105 10.11 11.72 1.22
C ARG A 105 10.83 11.52 2.56
N VAL A 106 10.65 10.37 3.20
CA VAL A 106 11.30 10.05 4.48
C VAL A 106 12.82 9.98 4.34
N ALA A 107 13.31 9.38 3.25
CA ALA A 107 14.74 9.32 2.96
C ALA A 107 15.38 10.72 2.77
N ARG A 108 14.59 11.71 2.34
CA ARG A 108 15.03 13.11 2.17
C ARG A 108 14.94 13.96 3.43
N GLY A 109 14.47 13.42 4.55
CA GLY A 109 14.47 14.09 5.85
C GLY A 109 13.10 14.25 6.51
N GLU A 110 12.01 13.90 5.83
CA GLU A 110 10.67 13.99 6.41
C GLU A 110 10.47 12.91 7.51
N ARG A 111 10.31 13.32 8.77
CA ARG A 111 10.29 12.37 9.91
C ARG A 111 9.08 12.47 10.84
N GLY A 112 8.04 13.19 10.43
CA GLY A 112 6.79 13.24 11.19
C GLY A 112 6.08 11.88 11.21
N THR A 113 5.24 11.68 12.22
CA THR A 113 4.46 10.44 12.38
C THR A 113 3.67 10.10 11.11
N ALA A 114 3.06 11.11 10.45
CA ALA A 114 2.35 10.94 9.19
C ALA A 114 3.24 10.39 8.07
N ASP A 115 4.44 10.96 7.88
CA ASP A 115 5.38 10.53 6.84
C ASP A 115 5.92 9.11 7.10
N LEU A 116 6.20 8.78 8.37
CA LEU A 116 6.64 7.43 8.74
C LEU A 116 5.56 6.38 8.48
N LEU A 117 4.30 6.67 8.82
CA LEU A 117 3.17 5.80 8.50
C LEU A 117 2.97 5.66 7.00
N ALA A 118 3.09 6.77 6.25
CA ALA A 118 2.94 6.76 4.80
C ALA A 118 4.03 5.92 4.11
N ALA A 119 5.29 6.08 4.54
CA ALA A 119 6.42 5.30 4.06
C ALA A 119 6.30 3.82 4.44
N ALA A 120 5.87 3.51 5.67
CA ALA A 120 5.62 2.13 6.09
C ALA A 120 4.55 1.46 5.22
N GLY A 121 3.47 2.18 4.91
CA GLY A 121 2.43 1.69 4.02
C GLY A 121 2.90 1.47 2.58
N GLY A 122 3.68 2.42 2.05
CA GLY A 122 4.34 2.27 0.76
C GLY A 122 5.32 1.09 0.71
N ALA A 123 6.11 0.88 1.76
CA ALA A 123 7.06 -0.21 1.85
C ALA A 123 6.38 -1.59 1.92
N ALA A 124 5.30 -1.71 2.71
CA ALA A 124 4.49 -2.91 2.75
C ALA A 124 3.92 -3.26 1.35
N TYR A 125 3.41 -2.26 0.64
CA TYR A 125 2.92 -2.48 -0.73
C TYR A 125 4.04 -2.92 -1.68
N LEU A 126 5.18 -2.22 -1.67
CA LEU A 126 6.31 -2.54 -2.54
C LEU A 126 6.90 -3.93 -2.27
N ALA A 127 6.90 -4.39 -1.02
CA ALA A 127 7.29 -5.77 -0.70
C ALA A 127 6.38 -6.78 -1.43
N GLY A 128 5.06 -6.56 -1.44
CA GLY A 128 4.11 -7.38 -2.20
C GLY A 128 4.29 -7.26 -3.72
N PHE A 129 4.56 -6.05 -4.23
CA PHE A 129 4.85 -5.80 -5.65
C PHE A 129 6.12 -6.52 -6.12
N LEU A 130 7.19 -6.49 -5.33
CA LEU A 130 8.43 -7.21 -5.62
C LEU A 130 8.23 -8.72 -5.56
N LEU A 131 7.36 -9.22 -4.68
CA LEU A 131 6.96 -10.63 -4.68
C LEU A 131 6.23 -11.01 -5.97
N THR A 132 5.49 -10.09 -6.60
CA THR A 132 4.92 -10.34 -7.92
C THR A 132 6.01 -10.61 -8.96
N ILE A 133 7.02 -9.74 -9.02
CA ILE A 133 8.11 -9.84 -10.01
C ILE A 133 8.99 -11.06 -9.74
N GLY A 134 9.47 -11.21 -8.51
CA GLY A 134 10.46 -12.23 -8.16
C GLY A 134 9.90 -13.63 -7.95
N TYR A 135 8.60 -13.77 -7.66
CA TYR A 135 8.00 -15.06 -7.30
C TYR A 135 6.81 -15.43 -8.18
N HIS A 136 5.81 -14.54 -8.32
CA HIS A 136 4.60 -14.90 -9.07
C HIS A 136 4.83 -14.98 -10.58
N VAL A 137 5.58 -14.07 -11.18
CA VAL A 137 5.87 -14.12 -12.63
C VAL A 137 6.59 -15.42 -13.00
N PRO A 138 7.69 -15.83 -12.33
CA PRO A 138 8.31 -17.12 -12.59
C PRO A 138 7.38 -18.32 -12.36
N LEU A 139 6.58 -18.28 -11.29
CA LEU A 139 5.67 -19.38 -10.95
C LEU A 139 4.51 -19.52 -11.97
N ASN A 140 4.04 -18.40 -12.53
CA ASN A 140 3.03 -18.37 -13.58
C ASN A 140 3.61 -18.89 -14.90
N ASN A 141 4.82 -18.46 -15.28
CA ASN A 141 5.51 -18.93 -16.49
C ASN A 141 5.71 -20.46 -16.49
N ARG A 142 5.97 -21.05 -15.32
CA ARG A 142 6.07 -22.51 -15.17
C ARG A 142 4.77 -23.23 -15.51
N VAL A 143 3.62 -22.67 -15.13
CA VAL A 143 2.29 -23.23 -15.48
C VAL A 143 1.95 -22.97 -16.94
N ASP A 144 2.34 -21.81 -17.49
CA ASP A 144 2.13 -21.48 -18.90
C ASP A 144 2.89 -22.40 -19.86
N ALA A 145 3.99 -23.00 -19.40
CA ALA A 145 4.76 -23.98 -20.16
C ALA A 145 4.19 -25.41 -20.10
N LEU A 146 3.18 -25.69 -19.27
CA LEU A 146 2.60 -27.03 -19.14
C LEU A 146 1.68 -27.37 -20.31
N THR A 147 1.75 -28.61 -20.78
CA THR A 147 0.68 -29.23 -21.58
C THR A 147 -0.41 -29.72 -20.62
N PRO A 148 -1.65 -29.17 -20.66
CA PRO A 148 -2.65 -29.47 -19.63
C PRO A 148 -3.05 -30.94 -19.51
N THR A 149 -2.98 -31.70 -20.62
CA THR A 149 -3.35 -33.12 -20.66
C THR A 149 -2.20 -34.07 -20.31
N ASP A 150 -0.98 -33.55 -20.11
CA ASP A 150 0.17 -34.36 -19.74
C ASP A 150 0.05 -34.82 -18.28
N PRO A 151 0.09 -36.14 -18.00
CA PRO A 151 0.10 -36.66 -16.64
C PRO A 151 1.22 -36.06 -15.75
N ALA A 152 2.37 -35.72 -16.33
CA ALA A 152 3.48 -35.11 -15.60
C ALA A 152 3.16 -33.69 -15.09
N ALA A 153 2.21 -32.98 -15.71
CA ALA A 153 1.80 -31.63 -15.31
C ALA A 153 1.05 -31.59 -13.97
N VAL A 154 0.48 -32.73 -13.52
CA VAL A 154 -0.35 -32.80 -12.31
C VAL A 154 0.43 -32.44 -11.05
N GLY A 155 1.67 -32.90 -10.92
CA GLY A 155 2.52 -32.58 -9.77
C GLY A 155 2.80 -31.07 -9.68
N VAL A 156 3.26 -30.48 -10.79
CA VAL A 156 3.56 -29.05 -10.89
C VAL A 156 2.31 -28.20 -10.61
N TRP A 157 1.15 -28.62 -11.09
CA TRP A 157 -0.12 -27.93 -10.85
C TRP A 157 -0.52 -27.93 -9.37
N ARG A 158 -0.41 -29.06 -8.67
CA ARG A 158 -0.73 -29.15 -7.24
C ARG A 158 0.19 -28.29 -6.38
N ASP A 159 1.48 -28.29 -6.68
CA ASP A 159 2.45 -27.41 -6.01
C ASP A 159 2.14 -25.94 -6.28
N HIS A 160 1.80 -25.62 -7.54
CA HIS A 160 1.40 -24.27 -7.93
C HIS A 160 0.18 -23.79 -7.13
N LEU A 161 -0.90 -24.58 -7.05
CA LEU A 161 -2.10 -24.22 -6.29
C LEU A 161 -1.78 -23.80 -4.85
N THR A 162 -0.89 -24.52 -4.17
CA THR A 162 -0.54 -24.24 -2.78
C THR A 162 0.41 -23.05 -2.66
N ASN A 163 1.51 -23.07 -3.41
CA ASN A 163 2.57 -22.07 -3.33
C ASN A 163 2.09 -20.69 -3.82
N TRP A 164 1.36 -20.67 -4.94
CA TRP A 164 0.79 -19.45 -5.48
C TRP A 164 -0.21 -18.84 -4.51
N THR A 165 -1.11 -19.64 -3.92
CA THR A 165 -2.12 -19.15 -2.97
C THR A 165 -1.48 -18.57 -1.72
N ARG A 166 -0.48 -19.25 -1.13
CA ARG A 166 0.22 -18.76 0.07
C ARG A 166 0.92 -17.42 -0.19
N ALA A 167 1.68 -17.32 -1.28
CA ALA A 167 2.36 -16.07 -1.65
C ALA A 167 1.37 -14.95 -1.99
N ASN A 168 0.25 -15.27 -2.66
CA ASN A 168 -0.78 -14.29 -2.97
C ASN A 168 -1.50 -13.79 -1.69
N THR A 169 -1.74 -14.66 -0.72
CA THR A 169 -2.27 -14.26 0.60
C THR A 169 -1.30 -13.36 1.34
N LEU A 170 0.02 -13.60 1.25
CA LEU A 170 1.01 -12.69 1.81
C LEU A 170 0.94 -11.31 1.14
N ARG A 171 0.83 -11.24 -0.20
CA ARG A 171 0.60 -9.95 -0.90
C ARG A 171 -0.67 -9.26 -0.43
N ALA A 172 -1.76 -10.00 -0.25
CA ALA A 172 -3.01 -9.47 0.28
C ALA A 172 -2.84 -8.85 1.67
N VAL A 173 -2.21 -9.58 2.60
CA VAL A 173 -1.97 -9.09 3.97
C VAL A 173 -1.09 -7.84 3.95
N LEU A 174 0.00 -7.85 3.19
CA LEU A 174 0.89 -6.69 3.04
C LEU A 174 0.13 -5.47 2.48
N SER A 175 -0.72 -5.66 1.47
CA SER A 175 -1.53 -4.57 0.91
C SER A 175 -2.62 -4.09 1.88
N VAL A 176 -3.25 -4.96 2.67
CA VAL A 176 -4.22 -4.55 3.72
C VAL A 176 -3.52 -3.73 4.80
N LEU A 177 -2.40 -4.22 5.34
CA LEU A 177 -1.60 -3.49 6.33
C LEU A 177 -1.10 -2.16 5.77
N GLY A 178 -0.64 -2.16 4.51
CA GLY A 178 -0.21 -0.96 3.81
C GLY A 178 -1.34 0.07 3.67
N THR A 179 -2.55 -0.39 3.30
CA THR A 179 -3.75 0.46 3.25
C THR A 179 -4.05 1.09 4.61
N GLY A 180 -4.02 0.28 5.67
CA GLY A 180 -4.26 0.76 7.05
C GLY A 180 -3.24 1.82 7.48
N ALA A 181 -1.95 1.60 7.19
CA ALA A 181 -0.90 2.57 7.49
C ALA A 181 -1.05 3.88 6.70
N LEU A 182 -1.43 3.80 5.42
CA LEU A 182 -1.68 4.98 4.57
C LEU A 182 -2.90 5.77 5.04
N ILE A 183 -3.97 5.10 5.46
CA ILE A 183 -5.13 5.77 6.09
C ILE A 183 -4.70 6.41 7.42
N GLY A 184 -3.92 5.71 8.25
CA GLY A 184 -3.37 6.25 9.49
C GLY A 184 -2.54 7.51 9.25
N ALA A 185 -1.71 7.53 8.21
CA ALA A 185 -0.95 8.71 7.79
C ALA A 185 -1.86 9.89 7.42
N ALA A 186 -2.93 9.62 6.67
CA ALA A 186 -3.90 10.64 6.26
C ALA A 186 -4.72 11.20 7.42
N LEU A 187 -4.87 10.45 8.52
CA LEU A 187 -5.59 10.86 9.73
C LEU A 187 -4.68 11.46 10.80
N ALA A 188 -3.36 11.25 10.71
CA ALA A 188 -2.41 11.77 11.67
C ALA A 188 -2.48 13.31 11.77
N PRO A 189 -2.20 13.91 12.94
CA PRO A 189 -2.14 15.35 13.08
C PRO A 189 -1.12 15.96 12.12
N PRO A 190 -1.36 17.17 11.58
CA PRO A 190 -0.32 17.94 10.90
C PRO A 190 0.86 18.18 11.86
N ARG A 191 2.05 18.40 11.30
CA ARG A 191 3.18 18.90 12.09
C ARG A 191 2.95 20.36 12.49
#